data_AF-A0A800ARM2-F1
#
_entry.id   AF-A0A800ARM2-F1
#
_cell.length_a   1.000
_cell.length_b   1.000
_cell.length_c   1.000
_cell.angle_alpha   90.00
_cell.angle_beta   90.00
_cell.angle_gamma   90.00
#
_symmetry.space_group_name_H-M   'P 1'
#
loop_
_entity.id
_entity.type
_entity.pdbx_description
1 polymer ?
#
loop_
_entity_poly.entity_id
_entity_poly.type
_entity_poly.pdbx_seq_one_letter_code
_entity_poly.pdbx_strand_id
1 'polypeptide(L)'
;MEEGIIFVLKNMNNQINIDKTNQLYPFYLVYVTENEVKFSYKDSKTILDLIRSFSKNQTTPIREAYEAFNEFSDDGKNMSFYSNLLNKAINSILETKEESMIDSLFSDDGTIIQKDEIKGIDDFELIAFIIIKEKNV
;
A
#
# COMPACT_ATOMS: atom_id res chain seq x y z
N MET A 1 15.70 2.10 -9.88
CA MET A 1 14.36 1.77 -9.34
C MET A 1 13.90 3.03 -8.63
N GLU A 2 12.69 3.51 -8.87
CA GLU A 2 12.27 4.82 -8.37
C GLU A 2 12.18 4.82 -6.84
N GLU A 3 12.47 5.94 -6.20
CA GLU A 3 12.29 6.11 -4.76
C GLU A 3 10.80 6.12 -4.40
N GLY A 4 10.47 5.59 -3.22
CA GLY A 4 9.09 5.55 -2.78
C GLY A 4 8.91 4.83 -1.46
N ILE A 5 7.66 4.47 -1.17
CA ILE A 5 7.25 3.80 0.05
C ILE A 5 6.20 2.74 -0.29
N ILE A 6 6.38 1.56 0.27
CA ILE A 6 5.39 0.50 0.27
C ILE A 6 4.61 0.59 1.58
N PHE A 7 3.30 0.69 1.52
CA PHE A 7 2.42 0.60 2.68
C PHE A 7 1.78 -0.77 2.76
N VAL A 8 1.75 -1.33 3.97
CA VAL A 8 0.95 -2.51 4.33
C VAL A 8 -0.20 -2.03 5.19
N LEU A 9 -1.39 -2.01 4.61
CA LEU A 9 -2.61 -1.53 5.24
C LEU A 9 -3.51 -2.72 5.53
N LYS A 10 -4.20 -2.71 6.65
CA LYS A 10 -5.21 -3.70 6.99
C LYS A 10 -6.56 -3.03 7.06
N ASN A 11 -7.52 -3.55 6.29
CA ASN A 11 -8.90 -3.11 6.40
C ASN A 11 -9.48 -3.58 7.75
N MET A 12 -9.99 -2.62 8.54
CA MET A 12 -10.57 -2.87 9.85
C MET A 12 -12.05 -3.29 9.79
N ASN A 13 -12.68 -3.08 8.64
CA ASN A 13 -14.04 -3.54 8.39
C ASN A 13 -14.03 -5.05 8.11
N ASN A 14 -14.60 -5.81 9.05
CA ASN A 14 -14.72 -7.28 9.01
C ASN A 14 -15.71 -7.81 7.97
N GLN A 15 -16.03 -7.04 6.93
CA GLN A 15 -16.93 -7.49 5.88
C GLN A 15 -16.19 -8.38 4.88
N ILE A 16 -16.84 -9.48 4.53
CA ILE A 16 -16.30 -10.59 3.73
C ILE A 16 -15.69 -10.04 2.45
N ASN A 17 -14.56 -10.60 2.01
CA ASN A 17 -13.95 -10.31 0.71
C ASN A 17 -14.87 -10.78 -0.43
N ILE A 18 -15.86 -9.96 -0.80
CA ILE A 18 -16.86 -10.30 -1.83
C ILE A 18 -16.18 -10.41 -3.20
N ASP A 19 -15.13 -9.62 -3.44
CA ASP A 19 -14.56 -9.43 -4.78
C ASP A 19 -13.60 -10.54 -5.21
N LYS A 20 -13.05 -11.36 -4.29
CA LYS A 20 -12.00 -12.38 -4.55
C LYS A 20 -10.74 -11.86 -5.28
N THR A 21 -10.67 -10.58 -5.63
CA THR A 21 -9.58 -9.94 -6.37
C THR A 21 -8.39 -9.65 -5.46
N ASN A 22 -8.64 -9.30 -4.20
CA ASN A 22 -7.58 -9.15 -3.21
C ASN A 22 -7.22 -10.49 -2.58
N GLN A 23 -6.12 -11.10 -3.05
CA GLN A 23 -5.59 -12.38 -2.55
C GLN A 23 -5.03 -12.28 -1.13
N LEU A 24 -4.70 -11.08 -0.67
CA LEU A 24 -4.10 -10.84 0.65
C LEU A 24 -5.12 -10.29 1.67
N TYR A 25 -6.41 -10.24 1.35
CA TYR A 25 -7.43 -9.73 2.27
C TYR A 25 -7.26 -10.35 3.68
N PRO A 26 -7.30 -9.54 4.76
CA PRO A 26 -7.69 -8.12 4.82
C PRO A 26 -6.57 -7.11 4.54
N PHE A 27 -5.41 -7.56 4.05
CA PHE A 27 -4.25 -6.71 3.80
C PHE A 27 -4.23 -6.14 2.37
N TYR A 28 -3.74 -4.91 2.27
CA TYR A 28 -3.58 -4.14 1.05
C TYR A 28 -2.14 -3.65 1.00
N LEU A 29 -1.44 -4.00 -0.08
CA LEU A 29 -0.07 -3.56 -0.34
C LEU A 29 -0.12 -2.52 -1.45
N VAL A 30 0.44 -1.35 -1.22
CA VAL A 30 0.47 -0.28 -2.22
C VAL A 30 1.88 0.30 -2.28
N TYR A 31 2.44 0.41 -3.48
CA TYR A 31 3.72 1.07 -3.71
C TYR A 31 3.51 2.47 -4.28
N VAL A 32 3.97 3.50 -3.57
CA VAL A 32 3.77 4.90 -3.91
C VAL A 32 5.12 5.59 -4.04
N THR A 33 5.34 6.28 -5.16
CA THR A 33 6.47 7.20 -5.34
C THR A 33 6.02 8.63 -5.01
N GLU A 34 6.92 9.60 -5.04
CA GLU A 34 6.53 11.00 -4.80
C GLU A 34 5.45 11.47 -5.79
N ASN A 35 5.51 10.98 -7.02
CA ASN A 35 4.69 11.44 -8.13
C ASN A 35 3.41 10.60 -8.31
N GLU A 36 3.49 9.27 -8.16
CA GLU A 36 2.42 8.36 -8.57
C GLU A 36 2.27 7.14 -7.66
N VAL A 37 1.12 6.47 -7.76
CA VAL A 37 0.96 5.10 -7.24
C VAL A 37 1.50 4.12 -8.28
N LYS A 38 2.68 3.56 -8.02
CA LYS A 38 3.40 2.67 -8.94
C LYS A 38 2.73 1.31 -9.07
N PHE A 39 2.29 0.75 -7.93
CA PHE A 39 1.63 -0.55 -7.84
C PHE A 39 0.50 -0.48 -6.82
N SER A 40 -0.64 -1.03 -7.19
CA SER A 40 -1.85 -1.07 -6.37
C SER A 40 -1.93 -2.38 -5.57
N TYR A 41 -3.00 -2.54 -4.78
CA TYR A 41 -3.25 -3.79 -4.07
C TYR A 41 -3.48 -4.99 -5.00
N LYS A 42 -3.84 -4.76 -6.27
CA LYS A 42 -3.96 -5.81 -7.29
C LYS A 42 -2.60 -6.40 -7.68
N ASP A 43 -1.52 -5.65 -7.46
CA ASP A 43 -0.13 -6.02 -7.80
C ASP A 43 0.64 -6.64 -6.63
N SER A 44 -0.08 -7.18 -5.64
CA SER A 44 0.48 -7.71 -4.39
C SER A 44 1.68 -8.64 -4.56
N LYS A 45 1.65 -9.55 -5.54
CA LYS A 45 2.78 -10.45 -5.85
C LYS A 45 4.03 -9.67 -6.25
N THR A 46 3.89 -8.66 -7.11
CA THR A 46 5.01 -7.82 -7.57
C THR A 46 5.64 -7.08 -6.40
N ILE A 47 4.81 -6.53 -5.50
CA ILE A 47 5.28 -5.83 -4.30
C ILE A 47 6.00 -6.79 -3.35
N LEU A 48 5.48 -8.00 -3.13
CA LEU A 48 6.14 -9.01 -2.30
C LEU A 48 7.48 -9.48 -2.90
N ASP A 49 7.53 -9.68 -4.22
CA ASP A 49 8.76 -10.02 -4.94
C ASP A 49 9.81 -8.91 -4.79
N LEU A 50 9.37 -7.65 -4.82
CA LEU A 50 10.21 -6.49 -4.60
C LEU A 50 10.79 -6.46 -3.19
N ILE A 51 9.96 -6.58 -2.16
CA ILE A 51 10.40 -6.63 -0.75
C ILE A 51 11.43 -7.76 -0.56
N ARG A 52 11.13 -8.95 -1.11
CA ARG A 52 12.04 -10.11 -1.05
C ARG A 52 13.38 -9.82 -1.69
N SER A 53 13.42 -9.06 -2.78
CA SER A 53 14.68 -8.73 -3.47
C SER A 53 15.60 -7.85 -2.62
N PHE A 54 15.03 -6.94 -1.81
CA PHE A 54 15.79 -6.02 -0.96
C PHE A 54 16.26 -6.65 0.35
N SER A 55 15.48 -7.56 0.93
CA SER A 55 15.79 -8.17 2.22
C SER A 55 16.55 -9.48 2.11
N LYS A 56 16.83 -9.97 0.89
CA LYS A 56 17.46 -11.27 0.69
C LYS A 56 18.80 -11.36 1.41
N ASN A 57 18.96 -12.40 2.22
CA ASN A 57 20.14 -12.70 3.04
C ASN A 57 20.45 -11.68 4.15
N GLN A 58 19.58 -10.70 4.39
CA GLN A 58 19.72 -9.76 5.49
C GLN A 58 18.97 -10.28 6.72
N THR A 59 19.72 -10.71 7.73
CA THR A 59 19.16 -11.24 9.00
C THR A 59 19.13 -10.20 10.11
N THR A 60 19.82 -9.08 9.94
CA THR A 60 19.91 -7.97 10.89
C THR A 60 19.64 -6.64 10.20
N PRO A 61 19.13 -5.62 10.91
CA PRO A 61 19.00 -4.27 10.37
C PRO A 61 20.34 -3.72 9.88
N ILE A 62 20.32 -3.00 8.76
CA ILE A 62 21.49 -2.32 8.20
C ILE A 62 21.39 -0.86 8.63
N ARG A 63 22.37 -0.41 9.41
CA ARG A 63 22.36 0.92 10.03
C ARG A 63 22.28 2.04 9.01
N GLU A 64 23.13 1.94 8.00
CA GLU A 64 23.27 2.91 6.93
C GLU A 64 21.97 3.06 6.11
N ALA A 65 21.09 2.06 6.13
CA ALA A 65 19.82 2.10 5.42
C ALA A 65 18.74 2.91 6.16
N TYR A 66 18.75 2.93 7.51
CA TYR A 66 17.75 3.66 8.29
C TYR A 66 18.24 5.02 8.79
N GLU A 67 19.55 5.29 8.85
CA GLU A 67 20.08 6.59 9.31
C GLU A 67 19.61 7.75 8.45
N ALA A 68 19.63 7.60 7.11
CA ALA A 68 19.15 8.63 6.19
C ALA A 68 17.65 8.93 6.41
N PHE A 69 16.87 7.90 6.75
CA PHE A 69 15.45 8.07 7.09
C PHE A 69 15.26 8.77 8.43
N ASN A 70 16.03 8.39 9.46
CA ASN A 70 15.95 8.99 10.78
C ASN A 70 16.31 10.47 10.76
N GLU A 71 17.35 10.85 10.00
CA GLU A 71 17.74 12.25 9.82
C GLU A 71 16.64 13.04 9.11
N PHE A 72 16.10 12.51 8.00
CA PHE A 72 15.04 13.17 7.25
C PHE A 72 13.75 13.34 8.05
N SER A 73 13.38 12.33 8.84
CA SER A 73 12.13 12.30 9.60
C SER A 73 12.24 12.89 11.00
N ASP A 74 13.40 13.42 11.41
CA ASP A 74 13.69 13.82 12.81
C ASP A 74 13.30 12.70 13.80
N ASP A 75 13.87 11.51 13.59
CA ASP A 75 13.55 10.27 14.33
C ASP A 75 12.03 9.98 14.38
N GLY A 76 11.34 10.23 13.26
CA GLY A 76 9.90 10.04 13.11
C GLY A 76 9.03 11.17 13.67
N LYS A 77 9.60 12.27 14.18
CA LYS A 77 8.81 13.44 14.63
C LYS A 77 8.20 14.21 13.46
N ASN A 78 8.83 14.20 12.29
CA ASN A 78 8.31 14.80 11.06
C ASN A 78 8.01 13.73 10.01
N MET A 79 6.76 13.27 10.01
CA MET A 79 6.24 12.28 9.05
C MET A 79 5.32 12.89 7.99
N SER A 80 5.28 14.21 7.87
CA SER A 80 4.29 14.92 7.02
C SER A 80 4.38 14.48 5.56
N PHE A 81 5.60 14.32 5.04
CA PHE A 81 5.84 13.82 3.68
C PHE A 81 5.25 12.42 3.46
N TYR A 82 5.60 11.46 4.31
CA TYR A 82 5.10 10.08 4.20
C TYR A 82 3.61 9.96 4.50
N SER A 83 3.07 10.82 5.36
CA SER A 83 1.62 10.90 5.64
C SER A 83 0.83 11.35 4.40
N ASN A 84 1.39 12.27 3.61
CA ASN A 84 0.79 12.65 2.33
C ASN A 84 0.80 11.48 1.33
N LEU A 85 1.89 10.69 1.29
CA LEU A 85 1.94 9.49 0.45
C LEU A 85 0.99 8.38 0.94
N LEU A 86 0.79 8.25 2.25
CA LEU A 86 -0.20 7.35 2.83
C LEU A 86 -1.62 7.70 2.37
N ASN A 87 -1.98 8.99 2.39
CA ASN A 87 -3.27 9.45 1.86
C ASN A 87 -3.43 9.10 0.37
N LYS A 88 -2.39 9.29 -0.45
CA LYS A 88 -2.41 8.86 -1.86
C LYS A 88 -2.63 7.34 -2.00
N ALA A 89 -1.96 6.55 -1.16
CA ALA A 89 -2.11 5.09 -1.17
C ALA A 89 -3.54 4.65 -0.86
N ILE A 90 -4.15 5.23 0.17
CA ILE A 90 -5.52 4.93 0.59
C ILE A 90 -6.52 5.33 -0.51
N ASN A 91 -6.40 6.54 -1.07
CA ASN A 91 -7.26 7.00 -2.14
C ASN A 91 -7.21 6.06 -3.36
N SER A 92 -6.02 5.59 -3.74
CA SER A 92 -5.89 4.63 -4.84
C SER A 92 -6.60 3.31 -4.57
N ILE A 93 -6.65 2.83 -3.32
CA ILE A 93 -7.42 1.64 -2.96
C ILE A 93 -8.92 1.87 -3.17
N LEU A 94 -9.43 3.05 -2.78
CA LEU A 94 -10.84 3.42 -2.96
C LEU A 94 -11.20 3.50 -4.46
N GLU A 95 -10.42 4.26 -5.24
CA GLU A 95 -10.62 4.43 -6.68
C GLU A 95 -10.59 3.07 -7.41
N THR A 96 -9.58 2.25 -7.13
CA THR A 96 -9.43 0.92 -7.76
C THR A 96 -10.60 -0.02 -7.39
N LYS A 97 -11.21 0.15 -6.22
CA LYS A 97 -12.41 -0.60 -5.81
C LYS A 97 -13.65 -0.11 -6.54
N GLU A 98 -13.86 1.20 -6.61
CA GLU A 98 -14.98 1.78 -7.36
C GLU A 98 -14.95 1.34 -8.83
N GLU A 99 -13.78 1.36 -9.47
CA GLU A 99 -13.59 0.83 -10.83
C GLU A 99 -13.99 -0.65 -10.94
N SER A 100 -13.52 -1.51 -10.02
CA SER A 100 -13.88 -2.93 -10.04
C SER A 100 -15.37 -3.19 -9.80
N MET A 101 -16.04 -2.35 -9.01
CA MET A 101 -17.48 -2.41 -8.84
C MET A 101 -18.20 -2.05 -10.14
N ILE A 102 -17.76 -1.00 -10.84
CA ILE A 102 -18.32 -0.63 -12.15
C ILE A 102 -18.15 -1.78 -13.14
N ASP A 103 -16.96 -2.40 -13.22
CA ASP A 103 -16.72 -3.54 -14.12
C ASP A 103 -17.67 -4.71 -13.82
N SER A 104 -17.95 -4.99 -12.54
CA SER A 104 -18.88 -6.06 -12.13
C SER A 104 -20.35 -5.79 -12.47
N LEU A 105 -20.74 -4.52 -12.70
CA LEU A 105 -22.08 -4.21 -13.18
C LEU A 105 -22.28 -4.63 -14.64
N PHE A 106 -21.17 -4.77 -15.38
CA PHE A 106 -21.18 -5.12 -16.80
C PHE A 106 -20.79 -6.59 -17.05
N SER A 107 -20.51 -7.38 -16.02
CA SER A 107 -20.28 -8.83 -16.15
C SER A 107 -21.60 -9.61 -16.26
N ASP A 108 -21.55 -10.73 -16.98
CA ASP A 108 -22.71 -11.58 -17.33
C ASP A 108 -23.51 -12.11 -16.12
N ASP A 109 -22.96 -12.02 -14.91
CA ASP A 109 -23.58 -12.46 -13.65
C ASP A 109 -24.42 -11.37 -12.95
N GLY A 110 -24.40 -10.11 -13.44
CA GLY A 110 -25.33 -9.03 -13.08
C GLY A 110 -25.47 -8.74 -11.58
N THR A 111 -24.52 -9.20 -10.76
CA THR A 111 -24.65 -9.17 -9.31
C THR A 111 -24.15 -7.84 -8.80
N ILE A 112 -25.08 -7.02 -8.32
CA ILE A 112 -24.76 -5.75 -7.65
C ILE A 112 -24.07 -6.10 -6.32
N ILE A 113 -22.75 -5.90 -6.26
CA ILE A 113 -21.99 -6.00 -5.02
C ILE A 113 -22.55 -4.96 -4.05
N GLN A 114 -22.96 -5.42 -2.87
CA GLN A 114 -23.55 -4.58 -1.84
C GLN A 114 -22.55 -3.47 -1.48
N LYS A 115 -23.02 -2.22 -1.36
CA LYS A 115 -22.20 -1.05 -1.02
C LYS A 115 -21.53 -1.23 0.35
N ASP A 116 -20.31 -1.73 0.36
CA ASP A 116 -19.42 -1.59 1.49
C ASP A 116 -18.68 -0.25 1.29
N GLU A 117 -19.23 0.81 1.89
CA GLU A 117 -18.64 2.15 1.86
C GLU A 117 -17.38 2.16 2.73
N ILE A 118 -16.23 1.88 2.11
CA ILE A 118 -14.95 2.31 2.68
C ILE A 118 -14.90 3.82 2.49
N LYS A 119 -14.88 4.56 3.59
CA LYS A 119 -14.99 6.02 3.65
C LYS A 119 -13.63 6.71 3.61
N GLY A 120 -12.55 5.99 3.91
CA GLY A 120 -11.19 6.52 3.77
C GLY A 120 -10.20 5.97 4.78
N ILE A 121 -9.36 6.86 5.31
CA ILE A 121 -8.23 6.49 6.18
C ILE A 121 -8.66 5.80 7.48
N ASP A 122 -9.81 6.16 8.04
CA ASP A 122 -10.31 5.62 9.31
C ASP A 122 -10.67 4.12 9.23
N ASP A 123 -10.84 3.58 8.02
CA ASP A 123 -11.13 2.17 7.79
C ASP A 123 -9.86 1.31 7.69
N PHE A 124 -8.68 1.93 7.71
CA PHE A 124 -7.39 1.25 7.56
C PHE A 124 -6.49 1.42 8.77
N GLU A 125 -5.91 0.31 9.20
CA GLU A 125 -4.79 0.27 10.13
C GLU A 125 -3.47 0.18 9.33
N LEU A 126 -2.52 1.08 9.59
CA LEU A 126 -1.16 0.97 9.04
C LEU A 126 -0.37 -0.07 9.84
N ILE A 127 -0.10 -1.21 9.22
CA ILE A 127 0.63 -2.33 9.84
C ILE A 127 2.13 -2.15 9.72
N ALA A 128 2.59 -1.77 8.53
CA ALA A 128 4.00 -1.58 8.24
C ALA A 128 4.18 -0.64 7.04
N PHE A 129 5.37 -0.06 6.95
CA PHE A 129 5.82 0.62 5.75
C PHE A 129 7.27 0.27 5.45
N ILE A 130 7.63 0.25 4.16
CA ILE A 130 8.99 0.03 3.68
C ILE A 130 9.38 1.19 2.78
N ILE A 131 10.41 1.93 3.16
CA ILE A 131 10.92 3.05 2.37
C ILE A 131 12.02 2.55 1.44
N ILE A 132 11.94 2.96 0.18
CA ILE A 132 12.91 2.68 -0.88
C ILE A 132 13.56 4.01 -1.24
N LYS A 133 14.86 4.10 -1.01
CA LYS A 133 15.68 5.29 -1.29
C LYS A 133 16.89 4.89 -2.11
N GLU A 134 17.35 5.79 -2.97
CA GLU A 134 18.65 5.64 -3.61
C GLU A 134 19.74 5.73 -2.55
N LYS A 135 20.77 4.90 -2.70
CA LYS A 135 21.92 4.96 -1.82
C LYS A 135 22.68 6.24 -2.18
N ASN A 136 22.72 7.21 -1.28
CA ASN A 136 23.64 8.33 -1.38
C ASN A 136 25.08 7.76 -1.38
N VAL A 137 25.76 7.85 -2.52
CA VAL A 137 27.17 7.43 -2.71
C VAL A 137 28.09 8.60 -2.42
#